data_AF-A0A6P5EGH6-F1
#
_entry.id   AF-A0A6P5EGH6-F1
#
_cell.length_a   1.000
_cell.length_b   1.000
_cell.length_c   1.000
_cell.angle_alpha   90.00
_cell.angle_beta   90.00
_cell.angle_gamma   90.00
#
_symmetry.space_group_name_H-M   'P 1'
#
loop_
_entity.id
_entity.type
_entity.pdbx_description
1 polymer ?
#
loop_
_entity_poly.entity_id
_entity_poly.type
_entity_poly.pdbx_seq_one_letter_code
_entity_poly.pdbx_strand_id
1 'polypeptide(L)'
;MPTFWTSIAYILKTFGLLVCVLQLVDGEKRPAMGYIYEAMDRAKEAIAKSFKEREEKYSEVFKIIDNRWQCQLHRPLHAAGHFLNPEFFYSNFEIYGDEEIMTGLYQALQRLVSSAQEQDKKCDQLSVYREAHGLFGTNMAIRQRKTKSPAEWWKLFGSSTPNL
;
A
#
# COMPACT_ATOMS: atom_id res chain seq x y z
N MET A 1 -24.13 -27.07 14.84
CA MET A 1 -22.88 -27.65 14.32
C MET A 1 -22.64 -27.12 12.91
N PRO A 2 -21.44 -26.60 12.59
CA PRO A 2 -21.10 -26.28 11.21
C PRO A 2 -21.17 -27.55 10.35
N THR A 3 -21.74 -27.46 9.16
CA THR A 3 -21.65 -28.52 8.15
C THR A 3 -20.34 -28.38 7.38
N PHE A 4 -19.88 -29.48 6.76
CA PHE A 4 -18.71 -29.47 5.87
C PHE A 4 -18.78 -28.30 4.86
N TRP A 5 -19.92 -28.14 4.18
CA TRP A 5 -20.11 -27.09 3.19
C TRP A 5 -20.07 -25.67 3.76
N THR A 6 -20.62 -25.45 4.96
CA THR A 6 -20.52 -24.14 5.61
C THR A 6 -19.09 -23.81 6.01
N SER A 7 -18.29 -24.80 6.42
CA SER A 7 -16.87 -24.62 6.71
C SER A 7 -16.05 -24.34 5.45
N ILE A 8 -16.32 -25.05 4.34
CA ILE A 8 -15.66 -24.78 3.05
C ILE A 8 -15.99 -23.37 2.55
N ALA A 9 -17.26 -22.96 2.61
CA ALA A 9 -17.66 -21.62 2.21
C ALA A 9 -16.99 -20.54 3.06
N TYR A 10 -16.82 -20.78 4.36
CA TYR A 10 -16.06 -19.90 5.25
C TYR A 10 -14.60 -19.77 4.82
N ILE A 11 -13.91 -20.91 4.60
CA ILE A 11 -12.51 -20.93 4.18
C ILE A 11 -12.32 -20.17 2.87
N LEU A 12 -13.17 -20.41 1.87
CA LEU A 12 -13.04 -19.76 0.56
C LEU A 12 -13.22 -18.24 0.65
N LYS A 13 -14.20 -17.77 1.43
CA LYS A 13 -14.44 -16.34 1.66
C LYS A 13 -13.26 -15.65 2.34
N THR A 14 -12.60 -16.36 3.25
CA THR A 14 -11.49 -15.82 4.04
C THR A 14 -10.15 -15.91 3.31
N PHE A 15 -9.79 -17.09 2.82
CA PHE A 15 -8.45 -17.36 2.29
C PHE A 15 -8.31 -17.04 0.80
N GLY A 16 -9.41 -17.06 0.03
CA GLY A 16 -9.33 -16.78 -1.41
C GLY A 16 -8.71 -15.41 -1.70
N LEU A 17 -9.09 -14.40 -0.92
CA LEU A 17 -8.55 -13.04 -1.05
C LEU A 17 -7.08 -12.95 -0.61
N LEU A 18 -6.70 -13.67 0.45
CA LEU A 18 -5.31 -13.71 0.92
C LEU A 18 -4.39 -14.39 -0.11
N VAL A 19 -4.86 -15.43 -0.80
CA VAL A 19 -4.10 -16.07 -1.89
C VAL A 19 -3.86 -15.08 -3.03
N CYS A 20 -4.83 -14.23 -3.37
CA CYS A 20 -4.63 -13.19 -4.38
C CYS A 20 -3.55 -12.17 -3.95
N VAL A 21 -3.50 -11.78 -2.67
CA VAL A 21 -2.44 -10.91 -2.15
C VAL A 21 -1.07 -11.58 -2.23
N LEU A 22 -0.98 -12.87 -1.89
CA LEU A 22 0.28 -13.62 -2.01
C LEU A 22 0.74 -13.72 -3.47
N GLN A 23 -0.17 -14.02 -4.39
CA GLN A 23 0.13 -14.05 -5.83
C GLN A 23 0.62 -12.72 -6.39
N LEU A 24 0.13 -11.59 -5.84
CA LEU A 24 0.62 -10.27 -6.21
C LEU A 24 2.08 -10.08 -5.80
N VAL A 25 2.48 -10.56 -4.62
CA VAL A 25 3.83 -10.42 -4.07
C VAL A 25 4.81 -11.39 -4.73
N ASP A 26 4.37 -12.62 -5.00
CA ASP A 26 5.17 -13.65 -5.69
C ASP A 26 5.23 -13.42 -7.21
N GLY A 27 4.35 -12.58 -7.74
CA GLY A 27 4.28 -12.25 -9.15
C GLY A 27 5.43 -11.37 -9.61
N GLU A 28 6.52 -11.96 -10.10
CA GLU A 28 7.73 -11.24 -10.59
C GLU A 28 7.46 -10.23 -11.74
N LYS A 29 6.26 -10.20 -12.31
CA LYS A 29 5.92 -9.37 -13.47
C LYS A 29 5.84 -7.88 -13.17
N ARG A 30 5.51 -7.47 -11.94
CA ARG A 30 5.42 -6.05 -11.53
C ARG A 30 5.96 -5.89 -10.10
N PRO A 31 6.69 -4.80 -9.79
CA PRO A 31 7.14 -4.55 -8.43
C PRO A 31 5.96 -4.45 -7.45
N ALA A 32 5.84 -5.40 -6.53
CA ALA A 32 4.72 -5.51 -5.60
C ALA A 32 4.77 -4.50 -4.43
N MET A 33 5.94 -3.90 -4.18
CA MET A 33 6.20 -3.05 -3.01
C MET A 33 5.21 -1.90 -2.84
N GLY A 34 4.80 -1.26 -3.93
CA GLY A 34 3.83 -0.15 -3.89
C GLY A 34 2.36 -0.58 -3.82
N TYR A 35 2.09 -1.89 -3.83
CA TYR A 35 0.75 -2.46 -3.96
C TYR A 35 0.34 -3.34 -2.77
N ILE A 36 1.29 -3.98 -2.10
CA ILE A 36 1.00 -4.96 -1.05
C ILE A 36 0.17 -4.38 0.11
N TYR A 37 0.43 -3.14 0.53
CA TYR A 37 -0.28 -2.48 1.63
C TYR A 37 -1.77 -2.35 1.30
N GLU A 38 -2.09 -1.68 0.19
CA GLU A 38 -3.46 -1.53 -0.31
C GLU A 38 -4.13 -2.89 -0.59
N ALA A 39 -3.39 -3.86 -1.13
CA ALA A 39 -3.93 -5.17 -1.44
C ALA A 39 -4.35 -5.93 -0.19
N MET A 40 -3.58 -5.83 0.90
CA MET A 40 -3.92 -6.41 2.19
C MET A 40 -5.16 -5.73 2.78
N ASP A 41 -5.23 -4.40 2.72
CA ASP A 41 -6.37 -3.65 3.25
C ASP A 41 -7.67 -3.98 2.51
N ARG A 42 -7.64 -3.97 1.17
CA ARG A 42 -8.78 -4.41 0.34
C ARG A 42 -9.18 -5.86 0.58
N ALA A 43 -8.22 -6.74 0.86
CA ALA A 43 -8.52 -8.12 1.21
C ALA A 43 -9.29 -8.19 2.55
N LYS A 44 -8.86 -7.47 3.58
CA LYS A 44 -9.59 -7.37 4.85
C LYS A 44 -10.99 -6.80 4.63
N GLU A 45 -11.14 -5.68 3.93
CA GLU A 45 -12.45 -5.10 3.64
C GLU A 45 -13.38 -6.09 2.92
N ALA A 46 -12.88 -6.79 1.90
CA ALA A 46 -13.68 -7.73 1.13
C ALA A 46 -14.08 -8.96 1.96
N ILE A 47 -13.22 -9.44 2.86
CA ILE A 47 -13.55 -10.47 3.85
C ILE A 47 -14.70 -9.98 4.74
N ALA A 48 -14.59 -8.79 5.32
CA ALA A 48 -15.64 -8.21 6.19
C ALA A 48 -16.99 -8.08 5.45
N LYS A 49 -16.96 -7.52 4.23
CA LYS A 49 -18.14 -7.39 3.35
C LYS A 49 -18.77 -8.76 3.03
N SER A 50 -17.96 -9.80 2.80
CA SER A 50 -18.45 -11.17 2.52
C SER A 50 -19.25 -11.80 3.66
N PHE A 51 -19.05 -11.29 4.88
CA PHE A 51 -19.75 -11.69 6.11
C PHE A 51 -20.84 -10.70 6.54
N LYS A 52 -21.12 -9.67 5.72
CA LYS A 52 -22.06 -8.58 6.00
C LYS A 52 -21.64 -7.74 7.22
N GLU A 53 -20.34 -7.49 7.37
CA GLU A 53 -19.77 -6.67 8.45
C GLU A 53 -20.07 -7.18 9.87
N ARG A 54 -20.39 -8.47 9.97
CA ARG A 54 -20.53 -9.17 11.25
C ARG A 54 -19.16 -9.55 11.79
N GLU A 55 -18.60 -8.67 12.61
CA GLU A 55 -17.27 -8.76 13.18
C GLU A 55 -16.97 -10.12 13.83
N GLU A 56 -17.96 -10.73 14.49
CA GLU A 56 -17.80 -12.03 15.15
C GLU A 56 -17.44 -13.18 14.18
N LYS A 57 -17.57 -12.95 12.87
CA LYS A 57 -17.22 -13.94 11.83
C LYS A 57 -15.76 -13.85 11.37
N TYR A 58 -15.11 -12.69 11.51
CA TYR A 58 -13.78 -12.46 10.94
C TYR A 58 -12.77 -11.84 11.89
N SER A 59 -13.16 -11.40 13.10
CA SER A 59 -12.25 -10.78 14.06
C SER A 59 -11.04 -11.65 14.41
N GLU A 60 -11.24 -12.94 14.66
CA GLU A 60 -10.12 -13.86 14.95
C GLU A 60 -9.21 -14.07 13.74
N VAL A 61 -9.78 -14.08 12.53
CA VAL A 61 -8.98 -14.12 11.31
C VAL A 61 -8.16 -12.84 11.17
N PHE A 62 -8.75 -11.68 11.43
CA PHE A 62 -8.06 -10.40 11.34
C PHE A 62 -6.92 -10.32 12.32
N LYS A 63 -7.10 -10.79 13.56
CA LYS A 63 -6.00 -10.91 14.54
C LYS A 63 -4.86 -11.77 13.99
N ILE A 64 -5.16 -12.89 13.33
CA ILE A 64 -4.13 -13.73 12.70
C ILE A 64 -3.44 -12.98 11.55
N ILE A 65 -4.19 -12.32 10.68
CA ILE A 65 -3.67 -11.52 9.57
C ILE A 65 -2.75 -10.41 10.11
N ASP A 66 -3.21 -9.64 11.10
CA ASP A 66 -2.49 -8.50 11.67
C ASP A 66 -1.21 -8.94 12.37
N ASN A 67 -1.26 -10.05 13.12
CA ASN A 67 -0.06 -10.65 13.70
C ASN A 67 0.96 -11.07 12.63
N ARG A 68 0.50 -11.67 11.52
CA ARG A 68 1.38 -12.06 10.40
C ARG A 68 1.90 -10.85 9.64
N TRP A 69 1.06 -9.84 9.47
CA TRP A 69 1.40 -8.57 8.85
C TRP A 69 2.54 -7.92 9.63
N GLN A 70 2.35 -7.62 10.91
CA GLN A 70 3.36 -6.92 11.71
C GLN A 70 4.66 -7.72 11.90
N CYS A 71 4.60 -9.06 11.96
CA CYS A 71 5.81 -9.87 12.17
C CYS A 71 6.57 -10.21 10.89
N GLN A 72 5.91 -10.31 9.73
CA GLN A 72 6.51 -10.94 8.54
C GLN A 72 6.41 -10.08 7.27
N LEU A 73 5.28 -9.42 7.05
CA LEU A 73 4.96 -8.79 5.77
C LEU A 73 5.04 -7.26 5.81
N HIS A 74 4.78 -6.63 6.95
CA HIS A 74 4.87 -5.19 7.10
C HIS A 74 6.31 -4.78 7.36
N ARG A 75 6.80 -3.85 6.54
CA ARG A 75 8.09 -3.20 6.73
C ARG A 75 7.94 -1.73 6.36
N PRO A 76 8.78 -0.84 6.93
CA PRO A 76 8.81 0.57 6.57
C PRO A 76 8.80 0.83 5.06
N LEU A 77 9.49 -0.03 4.29
CA LEU A 77 9.57 0.08 2.83
C LEU A 77 8.24 -0.19 2.12
N HIS A 78 7.35 -1.01 2.67
CA HIS A 78 6.01 -1.25 2.11
C HIS A 78 5.10 -0.04 2.33
N ALA A 79 5.14 0.57 3.52
CA ALA A 79 4.46 1.82 3.80
C ALA A 79 4.96 2.96 2.89
N ALA A 80 6.28 3.10 2.75
CA ALA A 80 6.89 4.06 1.82
C ALA A 80 6.47 3.80 0.37
N GLY A 81 6.46 2.55 -0.07
CA GLY A 81 6.04 2.17 -1.41
C GLY A 81 4.57 2.50 -1.68
N HIS A 82 3.70 2.29 -0.69
CA HIS A 82 2.29 2.62 -0.77
C HIS A 82 2.06 4.14 -0.87
N PHE A 83 2.74 4.93 -0.02
CA PHE A 83 2.71 6.39 -0.07
C PHE A 83 3.18 6.93 -1.43
N LEU A 84 4.26 6.37 -1.97
CA LEU A 84 4.83 6.77 -3.26
C LEU A 84 4.07 6.18 -4.46
N ASN A 85 3.01 5.41 -4.26
CA ASN A 85 2.19 4.93 -5.36
C ASN A 85 1.15 5.99 -5.74
N PRO A 86 1.27 6.65 -6.93
CA PRO A 86 0.38 7.73 -7.33
C PRO A 86 -1.05 7.26 -7.58
N GLU A 87 -1.27 5.97 -7.85
CA GLU A 87 -2.62 5.41 -7.96
C GLU A 87 -3.38 5.54 -6.65
N PHE A 88 -2.75 5.16 -5.53
CA PHE A 88 -3.39 5.09 -4.23
C PHE A 88 -3.33 6.43 -3.51
N PHE A 89 -2.15 7.02 -3.42
CA PHE A 89 -1.92 8.28 -2.71
C PHE A 89 -2.87 9.39 -3.16
N TYR A 90 -3.02 9.59 -4.47
CA TYR A 90 -3.90 10.64 -5.00
C TYR A 90 -5.37 10.21 -5.14
N SER A 91 -5.69 8.93 -4.90
CA SER A 91 -7.09 8.47 -4.83
C SER A 91 -7.63 8.53 -3.39
N ASN A 92 -6.75 8.47 -2.39
CA ASN A 92 -7.10 8.58 -0.98
C ASN A 92 -6.12 9.51 -0.24
N PHE A 93 -6.54 10.74 0.02
CA PHE A 93 -5.72 11.72 0.73
C PHE A 93 -5.54 11.40 2.22
N GLU A 94 -6.32 10.48 2.79
CA GLU A 94 -6.17 10.04 4.19
C GLU A 94 -4.84 9.31 4.42
N ILE A 95 -4.23 8.76 3.36
CA ILE A 95 -2.90 8.12 3.41
C ILE A 95 -1.83 9.03 4.02
N TYR A 96 -1.92 10.35 3.79
CA TYR A 96 -0.99 11.32 4.40
C TYR A 96 -1.25 11.54 5.90
N GLY A 97 -2.51 11.41 6.34
CA GLY A 97 -2.90 11.53 7.75
C GLY A 97 -2.66 10.26 8.56
N ASP A 98 -2.36 9.14 7.89
CA ASP A 98 -2.12 7.86 8.54
C ASP A 98 -0.74 7.81 9.21
N GLU A 99 -0.74 7.67 10.54
CA GLU A 99 0.46 7.65 11.36
C GLU A 99 1.35 6.43 11.06
N GLU A 100 0.78 5.26 10.76
CA GLU A 100 1.54 4.04 10.44
C GLU A 100 2.29 4.24 9.12
N ILE A 101 1.61 4.76 8.10
CA ILE A 101 2.18 4.98 6.77
C ILE A 101 3.29 6.03 6.84
N MET A 102 3.03 7.17 7.49
CA MET A 102 4.02 8.25 7.61
C MET A 102 5.24 7.82 8.45
N THR A 103 5.02 7.10 9.55
CA THR A 103 6.10 6.54 10.36
C THR A 103 6.94 5.56 9.54
N GLY A 104 6.30 4.67 8.79
CA GLY A 104 6.98 3.73 7.90
C GLY A 104 7.77 4.42 6.80
N LEU A 105 7.23 5.49 6.20
CA LEU A 105 7.93 6.31 5.20
C LEU A 105 9.24 6.89 5.76
N TYR A 106 9.18 7.56 6.92
CA TYR A 106 10.36 8.17 7.52
C TYR A 106 11.38 7.13 8.01
N GLN A 107 10.93 6.01 8.58
CA GLN A 107 11.82 4.91 8.95
C GLN A 107 12.52 4.30 7.73
N ALA A 108 11.83 4.15 6.60
CA ALA A 108 12.44 3.70 5.35
C ALA A 108 13.48 4.69 4.85
N LEU A 109 13.15 5.99 4.87
CA LEU A 109 14.04 7.07 4.47
C LEU A 109 15.33 7.08 5.30
N GLN A 110 15.20 7.06 6.64
CA GLN A 110 16.33 7.03 7.57
C GLN A 110 17.23 5.82 7.38
N ARG A 111 16.66 4.67 7.01
CA ARG A 111 17.41 3.44 6.77
C ARG A 111 18.14 3.44 5.42
N LEU A 112 17.55 4.06 4.40
CA LEU A 112 18.10 4.10 3.05
C LEU A 112 19.10 5.24 2.81
N VAL A 113 19.00 6.33 3.58
CA VAL A 113 19.78 7.55 3.39
C VAL A 113 20.52 7.87 4.68
N SER A 114 21.85 7.79 4.68
CA SER A 114 22.65 8.00 5.89
C SER A 114 22.85 9.48 6.24
N SER A 115 22.77 10.38 5.26
CA SER A 115 22.99 11.81 5.47
C SER A 115 21.71 12.52 5.91
N ALA A 116 21.72 13.14 7.09
CA ALA A 116 20.61 13.94 7.58
C ALA A 116 20.23 15.07 6.60
N GLN A 117 21.22 15.72 5.98
CA GLN A 117 20.97 16.77 5.00
C GLN A 117 20.27 16.24 3.74
N GLU A 118 20.55 15.01 3.33
CA GLU A 118 19.85 14.38 2.20
C GLU A 118 18.45 13.91 2.59
N GLN A 119 18.26 13.46 3.83
CA GLN A 119 16.94 13.15 4.38
C GLN A 119 16.04 14.39 4.35
N ASP A 120 16.54 15.53 4.85
CA ASP A 120 15.79 16.80 4.88
C ASP A 120 15.38 17.24 3.46
N LYS A 121 16.30 17.18 2.49
CA LYS A 121 16.01 17.50 1.07
C LYS A 121 14.92 16.60 0.48
N LYS A 122 14.93 15.30 0.80
CA LYS A 122 13.89 14.37 0.37
C LYS A 122 12.55 14.68 1.05
N CYS A 123 12.56 15.01 2.33
CA CYS A 123 11.36 15.45 3.07
C CYS A 123 10.74 16.71 2.46
N ASP A 124 11.54 17.70 2.08
CA ASP A 124 11.05 18.89 1.39
C ASP A 124 10.38 18.52 0.06
N GLN A 125 10.99 17.61 -0.69
CA GLN A 125 10.46 17.15 -1.98
C GLN A 125 9.21 16.26 -1.85
N LEU A 126 9.01 15.57 -0.73
CA LEU A 126 7.75 14.86 -0.46
C LEU A 126 6.56 15.81 -0.45
N SER A 127 6.73 17.06 -0.01
CA SER A 127 5.66 18.06 -0.05
C SER A 127 5.28 18.45 -1.50
N VAL A 128 6.27 18.55 -2.40
CA VAL A 128 6.03 18.80 -3.83
C VAL A 128 5.22 17.67 -4.47
N TYR A 129 5.55 16.42 -4.15
CA TYR A 129 4.76 15.26 -4.57
C TYR A 129 3.35 15.32 -3.96
N ARG A 130 3.23 15.50 -2.65
CA ARG A 130 1.93 15.55 -1.95
C ARG A 130 0.97 16.55 -2.57
N GLU A 131 1.45 17.75 -2.86
CA GLU A 131 0.66 18.87 -3.38
C GLU A 131 0.44 18.79 -4.90
N ALA A 132 0.95 17.73 -5.55
CA ALA A 132 0.94 17.55 -7.00
C ALA A 132 1.53 18.76 -7.74
N HIS A 133 2.56 19.40 -7.19
CA HIS A 133 3.23 20.53 -7.82
C HIS A 133 4.12 20.08 -8.99
N GLY A 134 4.42 21.02 -9.90
CA GLY A 134 5.25 20.76 -11.07
C GLY A 134 4.62 19.75 -12.04
N LEU A 135 5.41 18.76 -12.48
CA LEU A 135 4.95 17.77 -13.46
C LEU A 135 3.85 16.85 -12.93
N PHE A 136 3.79 16.63 -11.62
CA PHE A 136 2.81 15.75 -10.97
C PHE A 136 1.37 16.23 -11.11
N GLY A 137 1.16 17.54 -11.26
CA GLY A 137 -0.14 18.19 -11.43
C GLY A 137 -0.55 18.36 -12.89
N THR A 138 0.28 17.95 -13.84
CA THR A 138 -0.08 18.04 -15.26
C THR A 138 -1.25 17.10 -15.57
N ASN A 139 -2.13 17.52 -16.49
CA ASN A 139 -3.24 16.69 -16.96
C ASN A 139 -2.77 15.32 -17.47
N MET A 140 -1.56 15.25 -18.04
CA MET A 140 -0.97 13.99 -18.48
C MET A 140 -0.61 13.08 -17.29
N ALA A 141 0.08 13.62 -16.27
CA ALA A 141 0.44 12.87 -15.08
C ALA A 141 -0.79 12.34 -14.35
N ILE A 142 -1.82 13.18 -14.17
CA ILE A 142 -3.09 12.83 -13.51
C ILE A 142 -3.78 11.65 -14.21
N ARG A 143 -3.96 11.73 -15.54
CA ARG A 143 -4.57 10.63 -16.32
C ARG A 143 -3.78 9.32 -16.22
N GLN A 144 -2.45 9.43 -16.07
CA GLN A 144 -1.57 8.26 -16.10
C GLN A 144 -1.39 7.56 -14.74
N ARG A 145 -1.82 8.17 -13.62
CA ARG A 145 -1.64 7.63 -12.25
C ARG A 145 -2.12 6.18 -12.10
N LYS A 146 -3.21 5.81 -12.80
CA LYS A 146 -3.84 4.47 -12.74
C LYS A 146 -3.49 3.56 -13.92
N THR A 147 -2.85 4.10 -14.96
CA THR A 147 -2.57 3.36 -16.20
C THR A 147 -1.12 2.92 -16.34
N LYS A 148 -0.22 3.57 -15.60
CA LYS A 148 1.21 3.28 -15.56
C LYS A 148 1.57 2.62 -14.24
N SER A 149 2.58 1.76 -14.26
CA SER A 149 3.16 1.30 -13.00
C SER A 149 3.80 2.48 -12.24
N PRO A 150 3.93 2.44 -10.91
CA PRO A 150 4.51 3.53 -10.13
C PRO A 150 5.91 3.87 -10.62
N ALA A 151 6.75 2.87 -10.88
CA ALA A 151 8.11 3.06 -11.40
C ALA A 151 8.13 3.79 -12.75
N GLU A 152 7.25 3.42 -13.69
CA GLU A 152 7.16 4.11 -14.98
C GLU A 152 6.64 5.54 -14.83
N TRP A 153 5.65 5.76 -13.95
CA TRP A 153 5.09 7.08 -13.70
C TRP A 153 6.15 8.02 -13.09
N TRP A 154 6.89 7.54 -12.09
CA TRP A 154 8.02 8.27 -11.50
C TRP A 154 9.12 8.58 -12.52
N LYS A 155 9.42 7.67 -13.44
CA LYS A 155 10.37 7.92 -14.53
C LYS A 155 9.96 9.07 -15.44
N LEU A 156 8.65 9.27 -15.65
CA LEU A 156 8.12 10.30 -16.55
C LEU A 156 7.95 11.66 -15.88
N PHE A 157 7.54 11.69 -14.60
CA PHE A 157 7.12 12.91 -13.92
C PHE A 157 7.97 13.26 -12.70
N GLY A 158 8.83 12.34 -12.24
CA GLY A 158 9.65 12.50 -11.04
C GLY A 158 10.75 13.55 -11.13
N SER A 159 11.02 14.14 -12.30
CA SER A 159 12.03 15.19 -12.45
C SER A 159 11.70 16.48 -11.67
N SER A 160 10.45 16.66 -11.20
CA SER A 160 10.09 17.72 -10.27
C SER A 160 10.65 17.51 -8.86
N THR A 161 11.05 16.29 -8.52
CA THR A 161 11.65 15.91 -7.23
C THR A 161 12.82 14.95 -7.46
N PRO A 162 13.95 15.42 -7.99
CA PRO A 162 15.06 14.57 -8.41
C PRO A 162 15.79 13.87 -7.25
N ASN A 163 15.58 14.31 -6.01
CA ASN A 163 16.19 13.70 -4.85
C ASN A 163 15.32 12.59 -4.25
N LEU A 164 14.04 12.47 -4.63
CA LEU A 164 13.13 11.43 -4.14
C LEU A 164 13.42 10.08 -4.79
#